data_AF-A0A7C6EBJ3-F1
#
_entry.id   AF-A0A7C6EBJ3-F1
#
_cell.length_a   1.000
_cell.length_b   1.000
_cell.length_c   1.000
_cell.angle_alpha   90.00
_cell.angle_beta   90.00
_cell.angle_gamma   90.00
#
_symmetry.space_group_name_H-M   'P 1'
#
loop_
_entity.id
_entity.type
_entity.pdbx_description
1 polymer ?
#
loop_
_entity_poly.entity_id
_entity_poly.type
_entity_poly.pdbx_seq_one_letter_code
_entity_poly.pdbx_strand_id
1 'polypeptide(L)' 'MAIRLSPSPNLVFEIARVKDPFITNPYLLALLDMPPIEQKVIARQVVILCAAIDGITPEDALELLAAISPYLGGDR' A
#
# COMPACT_ATOMS: atom_id res chain seq x y z
N MET A 1 -2.01 -9.09 -26.34
CA MET A 1 -3.12 -8.33 -25.71
C MET A 1 -3.21 -8.77 -24.27
N ALA A 2 -2.45 -8.11 -23.38
CA ALA A 2 -2.47 -8.45 -21.96
C ALA A 2 -3.81 -7.95 -21.39
N ILE A 3 -4.64 -8.88 -20.93
CA ILE A 3 -5.86 -8.54 -20.20
C ILE A 3 -5.38 -7.83 -18.94
N ARG A 4 -5.52 -6.51 -18.89
CA ARG A 4 -5.49 -5.78 -17.63
C ARG A 4 -6.77 -6.17 -16.90
N LEU A 5 -6.74 -7.32 -16.24
CA LEU A 5 -7.59 -7.55 -15.09
C LEU A 5 -7.11 -6.51 -14.08
N SER A 6 -7.69 -5.31 -14.11
CA SER A 6 -7.75 -4.49 -12.91
C SER A 6 -8.62 -5.33 -11.97
N PRO A 7 -8.07 -6.04 -10.97
CA PRO A 7 -8.94 -6.65 -9.99
C PRO A 7 -9.52 -5.44 -9.28
N SER A 8 -10.75 -5.02 -9.62
CA SER A 8 -11.44 -3.96 -8.89
C SER A 8 -11.46 -4.44 -7.45
N PRO A 9 -10.69 -3.80 -6.52
CA PRO A 9 -10.48 -4.33 -5.18
C PRO A 9 -11.81 -4.70 -4.53
N ASN A 10 -12.82 -3.85 -4.77
CA ASN A 10 -14.19 -3.99 -4.33
C ASN A 10 -14.83 -5.37 -4.56
N LEU A 11 -14.67 -5.99 -5.73
CA LEU A 11 -15.47 -7.18 -6.07
C LEU A 11 -15.16 -8.38 -5.16
N VAL A 12 -13.89 -8.58 -4.82
CA VAL A 12 -13.47 -9.70 -3.95
C VAL A 12 -14.00 -9.50 -2.54
N PHE A 13 -13.93 -8.28 -2.02
CA PHE A 13 -14.40 -7.94 -0.67
C PHE A 13 -15.93 -7.92 -0.59
N GLU A 14 -16.62 -7.44 -1.62
CA GLU A 14 -18.08 -7.48 -1.76
C GLU A 14 -18.61 -8.92 -1.71
N ILE A 15 -18.01 -9.84 -2.48
CA ILE A 15 -18.39 -11.26 -2.47
C ILE A 15 -18.15 -11.88 -1.09
N ALA A 16 -17.05 -11.52 -0.43
CA ALA A 16 -16.72 -11.98 0.91
C ALA A 16 -17.60 -11.34 2.02
N ARG A 17 -18.40 -10.32 1.70
CA ARG A 17 -19.12 -9.47 2.67
C ARG A 17 -18.21 -8.87 3.75
N VAL A 18 -16.97 -8.54 3.37
CA VAL A 18 -15.98 -7.91 4.25
C VAL A 18 -15.75 -6.48 3.76
N LYS A 19 -15.39 -5.57 4.67
CA LYS A 19 -15.02 -4.21 4.29
C LYS A 19 -13.73 -4.23 3.48
N ASP A 20 -13.70 -3.54 2.35
CA ASP A 20 -12.51 -3.40 1.52
C ASP A 20 -11.45 -2.55 2.25
N PRO A 21 -10.32 -3.14 2.69
CA PRO A 21 -9.28 -2.40 3.40
C PRO A 21 -8.65 -1.32 2.51
N PHE A 22 -8.66 -1.49 1.18
CA PHE A 22 -8.12 -0.52 0.23
C PHE A 22 -8.98 0.75 0.10
N ILE A 23 -10.23 0.71 0.56
CA ILE A 23 -11.12 1.87 0.59
C ILE A 23 -11.16 2.49 1.98
N THR A 24 -11.02 1.69 3.05
CA THR A 24 -11.10 2.20 4.43
C THR A 24 -9.79 2.74 4.97
N ASN A 25 -8.65 2.29 4.45
CA ASN A 25 -7.34 2.75 4.89
C ASN A 25 -6.81 3.84 3.94
N PRO A 26 -6.56 5.07 4.43
CA PRO A 26 -6.11 6.19 3.58
C PRO A 26 -4.75 5.93 2.93
N TYR A 27 -3.86 5.15 3.56
CA TYR A 27 -2.54 4.83 3.02
C TYR A 27 -2.61 3.80 1.89
N LEU A 28 -3.51 2.80 2.00
CA LEU A 28 -3.75 1.84 0.92
C LEU A 28 -4.44 2.51 -0.26
N LEU A 29 -5.38 3.44 0.00
CA LEU A 29 -6.02 4.23 -1.04
C LEU A 29 -4.98 5.09 -1.78
N ALA A 30 -4.14 5.82 -1.03
CA ALA A 30 -3.05 6.61 -1.60
C ALA A 30 -2.08 5.74 -2.43
N LEU A 31 -1.78 4.53 -1.98
CA LEU A 31 -0.96 3.58 -2.75
C LEU A 31 -1.62 3.22 -4.08
N LEU A 32 -2.94 2.97 -4.10
CA LEU A 32 -3.65 2.65 -5.35
C LEU A 32 -3.69 3.82 -6.34
N ASP A 33 -3.71 5.05 -5.85
CA ASP A 33 -3.75 6.26 -6.68
C ASP A 33 -2.39 6.62 -7.30
N MET A 34 -1.29 6.00 -6.86
CA MET A 34 0.06 6.25 -7.40
C MET A 34 0.29 5.60 -8.78
N PRO A 35 1.24 6.11 -9.59
CA PRO A 35 1.72 5.42 -10.79
C PRO A 35 2.28 4.02 -10.47
N PRO A 36 2.16 3.04 -11.38
CA PRO A 36 2.61 1.65 -11.13
C PRO A 36 4.08 1.50 -10.71
N ILE A 37 4.95 2.42 -11.14
CA ILE A 37 6.37 2.42 -10.76
C ILE A 37 6.52 2.78 -9.28
N GLU A 38 5.85 3.81 -8.83
CA GLU A 38 5.88 4.27 -7.44
C GLU A 38 5.24 3.24 -6.51
N GLN A 39 4.09 2.67 -6.92
CA GLN A 39 3.45 1.55 -6.21
C GLN A 39 4.44 0.41 -5.94
N LYS A 40 5.22 0.04 -6.96
CA LYS A 40 6.21 -1.04 -6.84
C LYS A 40 7.36 -0.69 -5.89
N VAL A 41 7.73 0.59 -5.79
CA VAL A 41 8.76 1.05 -4.84
C VAL A 41 8.22 0.96 -3.42
N ILE A 42 7.03 1.54 -3.16
CA ILE A 42 6.41 1.54 -1.85
C ILE A 42 6.12 0.11 -1.37
N ALA A 43 5.51 -0.74 -2.21
CA ALA A 43 5.21 -2.12 -1.86
C ALA A 43 6.48 -2.91 -1.47
N ARG A 44 7.61 -2.64 -2.12
CA ARG A 44 8.89 -3.26 -1.78
C ARG A 44 9.40 -2.80 -0.42
N GLN A 45 9.30 -1.52 -0.12
CA GLN A 45 9.69 -0.98 1.18
C GLN A 45 8.83 -1.56 2.30
N VAL A 46 7.52 -1.66 2.08
CA VAL A 46 6.57 -2.31 3.01
C VAL A 46 6.98 -3.76 3.28
N VAL A 47 7.27 -4.55 2.23
CA VAL A 47 7.73 -5.94 2.40
C VAL A 47 9.03 -6.03 3.20
N ILE A 48 9.99 -5.13 2.96
CA ILE A 48 11.25 -5.10 3.72
C ILE A 48 10.99 -4.77 5.19
N LEU A 49 10.14 -3.78 5.48
CA LEU A 49 9.79 -3.40 6.85
C LEU A 49 9.08 -4.55 7.58
N CYS A 50 8.13 -5.21 6.93
CA CYS A 50 7.44 -6.38 7.48
C CYS A 50 8.40 -7.55 7.79
N ALA A 51 9.46 -7.71 7.01
CA ALA A 51 10.48 -8.73 7.25
C ALA A 51 11.49 -8.33 8.34
N ALA A 52 11.70 -7.03 8.55
CA ALA A 52 12.72 -6.50 9.45
C ALA A 52 12.20 -6.24 10.87
N ILE A 53 10.91 -5.92 11.03
CA ILE A 53 10.29 -5.54 12.29
C ILE A 53 9.24 -6.59 12.64
N ASP A 54 9.49 -7.35 13.71
CA ASP A 54 8.54 -8.37 14.14
C ASP A 54 7.22 -7.74 14.60
N GLY A 55 6.10 -8.32 14.15
CA GLY A 55 4.76 -7.88 14.49
C GLY A 55 4.22 -6.65 13.74
N ILE A 56 4.97 -6.04 12.81
CA ILE A 56 4.44 -4.93 12.00
C ILE A 56 3.53 -5.47 10.88
N THR A 57 2.34 -4.90 10.71
CA THR A 57 1.49 -5.23 9.55
C THR A 57 1.87 -4.39 8.32
N PRO A 58 1.44 -4.77 7.11
CA PRO A 58 1.63 -3.95 5.92
C PRO A 58 1.02 -2.55 6.04
N GLU A 59 -0.12 -2.42 6.71
CA GLU A 59 -0.76 -1.13 6.99
C GLU A 59 0.09 -0.27 7.94
N ASP A 60 0.60 -0.86 9.02
CA ASP A 60 1.51 -0.18 9.96
C ASP A 60 2.79 0.29 9.26
N ALA A 61 3.33 -0.55 8.35
CA ALA A 61 4.50 -0.20 7.57
C ALA A 61 4.23 0.94 6.57
N LEU A 62 3.04 0.99 5.97
CA LEU A 62 2.63 2.11 5.12
C LEU A 62 2.48 3.41 5.91
N GLU A 63 1.85 3.34 7.09
CA GLU A 63 1.74 4.47 8.01
C GLU A 63 3.11 4.97 8.44
N LEU A 64 4.03 4.06 8.79
CA LEU A 64 5.40 4.38 9.15
C LEU A 64 6.13 5.09 8.01
N LEU A 65 6.02 4.59 6.77
CA LEU A 65 6.62 5.24 5.59
C LEU A 65 6.08 6.66 5.37
N ALA A 66 4.77 6.86 5.56
CA ALA A 66 4.16 8.18 5.47
C ALA A 66 4.65 9.11 6.60
N ALA A 67 4.77 8.59 7.83
CA ALA A 67 5.23 9.35 8.99
C ALA A 67 6.70 9.79 8.87
N ILE A 68 7.55 8.98 8.24
CA ILE A 68 8.97 9.32 8.04
C ILE A 68 9.22 10.15 6.77
N SER A 69 8.25 10.27 5.86
CA SER A 69 8.38 11.03 4.61
C SER A 69 8.90 12.47 4.80
N PRO A 70 8.43 13.26 5.79
CA PRO A 70 8.97 14.59 6.05
C PRO A 70 10.46 14.61 6.42
N TYR A 71 10.96 13.51 6.99
CA TYR A 71 12.36 13.36 7.42
C TYR A 71 13.26 12.79 6.32
N LEU A 72 12.68 12.25 5.25
CA LEU A 72 13.41 11.81 4.04
C LEU A 72 13.68 12.98 3.08
N GLY A 73 13.07 14.14 3.32
CA GLY A 73 13.39 15.42 2.69
C GLY A 73 14.71 16.01 3.21
N GLY A 74 15.81 15.29 2.99
CA GLY A 74 17.13 15.91 2.98
C GLY A 74 17.30 16.67 1.68
N ASP A 75 17.55 17.98 1.78
CA ASP A 75 18.00 18.84 0.68
C ASP A 75 18.91 18.06 -0.28
N ARG A 76 18.45 17.92 -1.53
CA ARG A 76 19.29 17.56 -2.68
C ARG A 76 18.93 18.46 -3.84
#